data_AF-A0Y9W8-F1
#
_entry.id   AF-A0Y9W8-F1
#
_cell.length_a   1.000
_cell.length_b   1.000
_cell.length_c   1.000
_cell.angle_alpha   90.00
_cell.angle_beta   90.00
_cell.angle_gamma   90.00
#
_symmetry.space_group_name_H-M   'P 1'
#
loop_
_entity.id
_entity.type
_entity.pdbx_description
1 polymer ?
#
loop_
_entity_poly.entity_id
_entity_poly.type
_entity_poly.pdbx_seq_one_letter_code
_entity_poly.pdbx_strand_id
1 'polypeptide(L)'
;MTTWDYRVIKKPSTPDQDATFQIHEVYYHDDGRIDCWNHVPVEPLGVSEPGLRNDVQSFLSAFRLPILEERFVNGRALLVEEKPKKTSSSIEEDYINKTARASGYINQILGNHILLKQEPHLREAYEKVDQALNELREIVVSNRKTDKKSSAVLAR
;
A
#
# COMPACT_ATOMS: atom_id res chain seq x y z
N MET A 1 3.55 17.33 -21.04
CA MET A 1 3.91 17.95 -19.74
C MET A 1 4.51 16.84 -18.92
N THR A 2 5.70 16.99 -18.35
CA THR A 2 6.29 15.91 -17.54
C THR A 2 5.44 15.69 -16.30
N THR A 3 4.77 14.54 -16.21
CA THR A 3 4.02 14.13 -15.03
C THR A 3 4.94 13.35 -14.10
N TRP A 4 4.68 13.39 -12.80
CA TRP A 4 5.44 12.64 -11.81
C TRP A 4 4.52 12.05 -10.75
N ASP A 5 4.96 10.96 -10.13
CA ASP A 5 4.30 10.32 -8.99
C ASP A 5 5.33 9.84 -7.96
N TYR A 6 4.92 9.72 -6.70
CA TYR A 6 5.68 8.96 -5.71
C TYR A 6 5.56 7.46 -6.00
N ARG A 7 6.70 6.76 -6.10
CA ARG A 7 6.74 5.30 -6.28
C ARG A 7 7.62 4.66 -5.23
N VAL A 8 7.23 3.46 -4.80
CA VAL A 8 8.09 2.58 -4.01
C VAL A 8 9.08 1.91 -4.95
N ILE A 9 10.38 2.12 -4.72
CA ILE A 9 11.47 1.43 -5.40
C ILE A 9 12.10 0.46 -4.40
N LYS A 10 12.20 -0.81 -4.81
CA LYS A 10 12.93 -1.86 -4.13
C LYS A 10 14.37 -1.86 -4.63
N LYS A 11 15.31 -1.65 -3.71
CA LYS A 11 16.74 -1.79 -3.98
C LYS A 11 17.15 -3.25 -3.79
N PRO A 12 17.97 -3.80 -4.69
CA PRO A 12 18.38 -5.20 -4.61
C PRO A 12 19.15 -5.46 -3.31
N SER A 13 18.91 -6.63 -2.71
CA SER A 13 19.73 -7.13 -1.61
C SER A 13 21.14 -7.41 -2.11
N THR A 14 22.15 -7.02 -1.34
CA THR A 14 23.53 -7.49 -1.54
C THR A 14 23.78 -8.68 -0.59
N PRO A 15 24.87 -9.45 -0.75
CA PRO A 15 25.18 -10.56 0.17
C PRO A 15 25.21 -10.16 1.65
N ASP A 16 25.50 -8.89 1.94
CA ASP A 16 25.65 -8.36 3.29
C ASP A 16 24.45 -7.49 3.75
N GLN A 17 23.44 -7.30 2.90
CA GLN A 17 22.31 -6.40 3.19
C GLN A 17 20.99 -6.89 2.62
N ASP A 18 19.97 -6.87 3.47
CA ASP A 18 18.58 -7.10 3.06
C ASP A 18 18.12 -6.08 2.01
N ALA A 19 17.14 -6.49 1.21
CA ALA A 19 16.50 -5.58 0.27
C ALA A 19 15.83 -4.42 1.02
N THR A 20 15.99 -3.21 0.52
CA THR A 20 15.35 -2.01 1.10
C THR A 20 14.26 -1.48 0.16
N PHE A 21 13.24 -0.85 0.74
CA PHE A 21 12.13 -0.25 0.02
C PHE A 21 12.11 1.24 0.34
N GLN A 22 12.11 2.06 -0.70
CA GLN A 22 12.32 3.50 -0.59
C GLN A 22 11.32 4.24 -1.48
N ILE A 23 10.91 5.45 -1.08
CA ILE A 23 10.01 6.28 -1.88
C ILE A 23 10.84 7.26 -2.70
N HIS A 24 10.51 7.35 -3.98
CA HIS A 24 11.19 8.20 -4.95
C HIS A 24 10.17 8.99 -5.76
N GLU A 25 10.59 10.14 -6.27
CA GLU A 25 9.87 10.84 -7.33
C GLU A 25 10.23 10.18 -8.66
N VAL A 26 9.22 9.66 -9.35
CA VAL A 26 9.38 9.06 -10.67
C VAL A 26 8.67 9.91 -11.70
N TYR A 27 9.41 10.30 -12.73
CA TYR A 27 8.98 11.19 -13.79
C TYR A 27 8.65 10.35 -15.02
N TYR A 28 7.59 10.76 -15.73
CA TYR A 28 7.05 10.03 -16.86
C TYR A 28 6.97 10.91 -18.11
N HIS A 29 7.18 10.28 -19.26
CA HIS A 29 6.81 10.85 -20.55
C HIS A 29 5.28 10.89 -20.72
N ASP A 30 4.80 11.63 -21.72
CA ASP A 30 3.36 11.76 -22.03
C ASP A 30 2.70 10.42 -22.41
N ASP A 31 3.49 9.40 -22.76
CA ASP A 31 3.03 8.03 -23.06
C ASP A 31 2.98 7.11 -21.82
N GLY A 32 3.30 7.63 -20.64
CA GLY A 32 3.31 6.88 -19.38
C GLY A 32 4.57 6.03 -19.14
N ARG A 33 5.57 6.07 -20.03
CA ARG A 33 6.87 5.43 -19.77
C ARG A 33 7.68 6.24 -18.76
N ILE A 34 8.41 5.55 -17.91
CA ILE A 34 9.35 6.17 -16.96
C ILE A 34 10.47 6.85 -17.76
N ASP A 35 10.68 8.13 -17.48
CA ASP A 35 11.77 8.95 -18.01
C ASP A 35 12.98 8.87 -17.08
N CYS A 36 12.82 9.34 -15.84
CA CYS A 36 13.85 9.33 -14.82
C CYS A 36 13.25 9.29 -13.40
N TRP A 37 14.11 9.16 -12.39
CA TRP A 37 13.74 9.24 -10.98
C TRP A 37 14.87 9.88 -10.18
N ASN A 38 14.54 10.41 -9.01
CA ASN A 38 15.54 11.00 -8.13
C ASN A 38 16.49 9.94 -7.57
N HIS A 39 17.79 10.26 -7.48
CA HIS A 39 18.80 9.33 -6.99
C HIS A 39 18.66 9.02 -5.50
N VAL A 40 18.35 10.06 -4.71
CA VAL A 40 18.16 9.97 -3.26
C VAL A 40 16.67 9.83 -2.96
N PRO A 41 16.26 8.90 -2.08
CA PRO A 41 14.86 8.78 -1.70
C PRO A 41 14.36 10.05 -1.02
N VAL A 42 13.07 10.34 -1.18
CA VAL A 42 12.47 11.51 -0.56
C VAL A 42 12.24 11.29 0.93
N GLU A 43 12.43 12.36 1.70
CA GLU A 43 12.10 12.43 3.12
C GLU A 43 10.90 13.36 3.30
N PRO A 44 9.97 13.05 4.23
CA PRO A 44 8.80 13.89 4.42
C PRO A 44 9.21 15.22 5.04
N LEU A 45 8.68 16.33 4.52
CA LEU A 45 8.98 17.68 4.96
C LEU A 45 7.71 18.51 5.08
N GLY A 46 7.57 19.22 6.22
CA GLY A 46 6.49 20.16 6.43
C GLY A 46 6.94 21.37 7.22
N VAL A 47 6.50 22.56 6.79
CA VAL A 47 6.71 23.83 7.52
C VAL A 47 5.79 23.99 8.73
N SER A 48 4.89 23.02 8.94
CA SER A 48 3.98 22.90 10.07
C SER A 48 3.63 21.43 10.28
N GLU A 49 3.09 21.09 11.45
CA GLU A 49 2.63 19.73 11.73
C GLU A 49 1.58 19.26 10.69
N PRO A 50 0.52 20.03 10.36
CA PRO A 50 -0.43 19.62 9.33
C PRO A 50 0.20 19.47 7.94
N GLY A 51 1.17 20.34 7.62
CA GLY A 51 1.92 20.25 6.36
C GLY A 51 2.71 18.95 6.28
N LEU A 52 3.39 18.56 7.36
CA LEU A 52 4.14 17.31 7.43
C LEU A 52 3.22 16.10 7.33
N ARG A 53 2.04 16.12 7.96
CA ARG A 53 1.05 15.04 7.82
C ARG A 53 0.58 14.89 6.38
N ASN A 54 0.33 16.00 5.67
CA ASN A 54 -0.09 15.96 4.27
C ASN A 54 1.01 15.36 3.36
N ASP A 55 2.27 15.66 3.66
CA ASP A 55 3.40 15.12 2.91
C ASP A 55 3.57 13.61 3.14
N VAL A 56 3.50 13.18 4.41
CA VAL A 56 3.46 11.75 4.77
C VAL A 56 2.27 11.03 4.09
N GLN A 57 1.10 11.66 4.06
CA GLN A 57 -0.07 11.11 3.38
C GLN A 57 0.13 10.99 1.86
N SER A 58 0.85 11.94 1.27
CA SER A 58 1.22 11.90 -0.15
C SER A 58 2.15 10.71 -0.43
N PHE A 59 3.09 10.41 0.47
CA PHE A 59 3.96 9.23 0.36
C PHE A 59 3.18 7.91 0.48
N LEU A 60 2.14 7.86 1.31
CA LEU A 60 1.27 6.68 1.39
C LEU A 60 0.59 6.36 0.05
N SER A 61 0.39 7.35 -0.82
CA SER A 61 -0.19 7.12 -2.15
C SER A 61 0.69 6.24 -3.05
N ALA A 62 2.00 6.20 -2.81
CA ALA A 62 2.94 5.37 -3.57
C ALA A 62 2.60 3.88 -3.51
N PHE A 63 2.04 3.42 -2.38
CA PHE A 63 1.63 2.02 -2.16
C PHE A 63 0.37 1.61 -2.93
N ARG A 64 -0.30 2.55 -3.62
CA ARG A 64 -1.40 2.23 -4.54
C ARG A 64 -0.91 1.65 -5.86
N LEU A 65 0.36 1.87 -6.19
CA LEU A 65 0.97 1.46 -7.45
C LEU A 65 1.92 0.27 -7.22
N PRO A 66 2.22 -0.53 -8.27
CA PRO A 66 3.18 -1.62 -8.15
C PRO A 66 4.56 -1.14 -7.69
N ILE A 67 5.23 -1.97 -6.88
CA ILE A 67 6.63 -1.75 -6.50
C ILE A 67 7.50 -1.80 -7.76
N LEU A 68 8.46 -0.89 -7.85
CA LEU A 68 9.44 -0.86 -8.94
C LEU A 68 10.75 -1.50 -8.49
N GLU A 69 11.43 -2.19 -9.40
CA GLU A 69 12.77 -2.73 -9.22
C GLU A 69 13.73 -2.11 -10.21
N GLU A 70 14.94 -1.79 -9.75
CA GLU A 70 16.01 -1.33 -10.62
C GLU A 70 16.68 -2.52 -11.33
N ARG A 71 16.80 -2.42 -12.65
CA ARG A 71 17.48 -3.40 -13.51
C ARG A 71 18.47 -2.71 -14.43
N PHE A 72 19.62 -3.35 -14.61
CA PHE A 72 20.63 -2.89 -15.57
C PHE A 72 20.43 -3.58 -16.91
N VAL A 73 20.13 -2.80 -17.95
CA VAL A 73 20.02 -3.26 -19.33
C VAL A 73 20.98 -2.43 -20.18
N ASN A 74 21.92 -3.08 -20.86
CA ASN A 74 22.94 -2.42 -21.69
C ASN A 74 23.71 -1.30 -20.96
N GLY A 75 24.04 -1.51 -19.68
CA GLY A 75 24.77 -0.54 -18.86
C GLY A 75 23.95 0.66 -18.37
N ARG A 76 22.64 0.68 -18.60
CA ARG A 76 21.72 1.71 -18.09
C ARG A 76 20.77 1.12 -17.07
N ALA A 77 20.56 1.85 -15.98
CA ALA A 77 19.53 1.54 -15.01
C ALA A 77 18.15 1.82 -15.61
N LEU A 78 17.21 0.90 -15.39
CA LEU A 78 15.80 1.01 -15.75
C LEU A 78 14.95 0.57 -14.57
N LEU A 79 13.86 1.27 -14.32
CA LEU A 79 12.83 0.80 -13.38
C LEU A 79 11.81 -0.05 -14.12
N VAL A 80 11.49 -1.20 -13.54
CA VAL A 80 10.44 -2.09 -14.03
C VAL A 80 9.54 -2.52 -12.88
N GLU A 81 8.26 -2.78 -13.17
CA GLU A 81 7.35 -3.26 -12.13
C GLU A 81 7.76 -4.65 -11.64
N GLU A 82 7.78 -4.81 -10.30
CA GLU A 82 7.95 -6.11 -9.66
C GLU A 82 6.77 -7.00 -10.07
N LYS A 83 7.08 -8.19 -10.57
CA LYS A 83 6.03 -9.15 -10.92
C LYS A 83 5.39 -9.63 -9.62
N PRO A 84 4.06 -9.47 -9.43
CA PRO A 84 3.42 -9.97 -8.24
C PRO A 84 3.63 -11.49 -8.18
N LYS A 85 3.96 -12.01 -6.99
CA LYS A 85 3.94 -13.45 -6.73
C LYS A 85 2.48 -13.89 -6.78
N LYS A 86 1.99 -14.31 -7.95
CA LYS A 86 0.57 -14.63 -8.22
C LYS A 86 0.22 -16.04 -7.73
N THR A 87 -0.01 -16.21 -6.43
CA THR A 87 -0.80 -17.35 -5.94
C THR A 87 -2.15 -16.83 -5.45
N SER A 88 -3.23 -17.63 -5.54
CA SER A 88 -4.53 -17.19 -5.01
C SER A 88 -4.42 -16.79 -3.53
N SER A 89 -3.65 -17.58 -2.77
CA SER A 89 -3.34 -17.31 -1.37
C SER A 89 -2.64 -15.96 -1.14
N SER A 90 -1.76 -15.50 -2.04
CA SER A 90 -1.05 -14.23 -1.83
C SER A 90 -1.93 -13.02 -2.14
N ILE A 91 -2.86 -13.12 -3.09
CA ILE A 91 -3.80 -12.06 -3.44
C ILE A 91 -4.82 -11.85 -2.31
N GLU A 92 -5.37 -12.95 -1.78
CA GLU A 92 -6.29 -12.91 -0.64
C GLU A 92 -5.60 -12.36 0.62
N GLU A 93 -4.36 -12.79 0.89
CA GLU A 93 -3.58 -12.27 2.02
C GLU A 93 -3.27 -10.78 1.88
N ASP A 94 -2.90 -10.30 0.68
CA ASP A 94 -2.72 -8.87 0.42
C ASP A 94 -4.01 -8.09 0.69
N TYR A 95 -5.16 -8.59 0.22
CA TYR A 95 -6.45 -7.94 0.43
C TYR A 95 -6.81 -7.86 1.93
N ILE A 96 -6.68 -8.97 2.66
CA ILE A 96 -6.90 -9.02 4.11
C ILE A 96 -6.01 -7.99 4.82
N ASN A 97 -4.73 -7.94 4.48
CA ASN A 97 -3.78 -6.98 5.07
C ASN A 97 -4.13 -5.53 4.73
N LYS A 98 -4.61 -5.25 3.51
CA LYS A 98 -5.07 -3.91 3.09
C LYS A 98 -6.32 -3.49 3.87
N THR A 99 -7.30 -4.37 4.03
CA THR A 99 -8.51 -4.06 4.82
C THR A 99 -8.19 -3.77 6.29
N ALA A 100 -7.28 -4.54 6.90
CA ALA A 100 -6.84 -4.30 8.27
C ALA A 100 -6.10 -2.94 8.41
N ARG A 101 -5.23 -2.59 7.45
CA ARG A 101 -4.58 -1.27 7.42
C ARG A 101 -5.59 -0.13 7.28
N ALA A 102 -6.61 -0.30 6.43
CA ALA A 102 -7.65 0.71 6.23
C ALA A 102 -8.42 1.02 7.52
N SER A 103 -8.84 -0.01 8.26
CA SER A 103 -9.48 0.16 9.58
C SER A 103 -8.54 0.88 10.57
N GLY A 104 -7.26 0.48 10.59
CA GLY A 104 -6.22 1.15 11.37
C GLY A 104 -6.09 2.66 11.07
N TYR A 105 -6.09 3.04 9.79
CA TYR A 105 -6.02 4.45 9.38
C TYR A 105 -7.24 5.26 9.81
N ILE A 106 -8.44 4.71 9.65
CA ILE A 106 -9.67 5.40 10.08
C ILE A 106 -9.66 5.62 11.60
N ASN A 107 -9.23 4.61 12.37
CA ASN A 107 -9.10 4.73 13.81
C ASN A 107 -8.05 5.76 14.23
N GLN A 108 -6.89 5.77 13.58
CA GLN A 108 -5.84 6.74 13.86
C GLN A 108 -6.27 8.19 13.58
N ILE A 109 -7.03 8.41 12.50
CA ILE A 109 -7.43 9.76 12.06
C ILE A 109 -8.66 10.26 12.83
N LEU A 110 -9.67 9.41 13.01
CA LEU A 110 -10.98 9.83 13.54
C LEU A 110 -11.33 9.21 14.89
N GLY A 111 -10.88 7.99 15.18
CA GLY A 111 -11.40 7.16 16.27
C GLY A 111 -11.30 7.76 17.68
N ASN A 112 -10.34 8.67 17.90
CA ASN A 112 -10.14 9.37 19.17
C ASN A 112 -10.64 10.83 19.18
N HIS A 113 -11.29 11.29 18.11
CA HIS A 113 -11.76 12.67 18.02
C HIS A 113 -12.85 12.97 19.06
N ILE A 114 -12.76 14.12 19.72
CA ILE A 114 -13.68 14.48 20.83
C ILE A 114 -15.15 14.50 20.40
N LEU A 115 -15.41 14.87 19.14
CA LEU A 115 -16.76 14.90 18.59
C LEU A 115 -17.43 13.51 18.58
N LEU A 116 -16.67 12.41 18.42
CA LEU A 116 -17.20 11.04 18.55
C LEU A 116 -17.60 10.68 19.98
N LYS A 117 -17.14 11.44 20.99
CA LYS A 117 -17.57 11.27 22.39
C LYS A 117 -18.79 12.12 22.72
N GLN A 118 -18.97 13.23 22.00
CA GLN A 118 -20.03 14.19 22.25
C GLN A 118 -21.31 13.87 21.45
N GLU A 119 -21.17 13.29 20.25
CA GLU A 119 -22.26 13.07 19.32
C GLU A 119 -22.52 11.56 19.08
N PRO A 120 -23.55 10.97 19.72
CA PRO A 120 -23.84 9.54 19.60
C PRO A 120 -24.12 9.08 18.17
N HIS A 121 -24.82 9.89 17.37
CA HIS A 121 -25.11 9.56 15.97
C HIS A 121 -23.85 9.51 15.11
N LEU A 122 -22.86 10.37 15.39
CA LEU A 122 -21.58 10.35 14.68
C LEU A 122 -20.74 9.14 15.10
N ARG A 123 -20.77 8.77 16.39
CA ARG A 123 -20.16 7.53 16.89
C ARG A 123 -20.74 6.30 16.19
N GLU A 124 -22.07 6.21 16.09
CA GLU A 124 -22.74 5.09 15.42
C GLU A 124 -22.37 5.03 13.93
N ALA A 125 -22.29 6.17 13.25
CA ALA A 125 -21.87 6.24 11.85
C ALA A 125 -20.40 5.78 11.67
N TYR A 126 -19.51 6.19 12.57
CA TYR A 126 -18.11 5.75 12.57
C TYR A 126 -18.00 4.23 12.79
N GLU A 127 -18.73 3.69 13.75
CA GLU A 127 -18.74 2.24 14.04
C GLU A 127 -19.24 1.41 12.86
N LYS A 128 -20.24 1.91 12.11
CA LYS A 128 -20.71 1.27 10.88
C LYS A 128 -19.62 1.18 9.80
N VAL A 129 -18.78 2.21 9.68
CA VAL A 129 -17.66 2.20 8.72
C VAL A 129 -16.60 1.16 9.12
N ASP A 130 -16.22 1.12 10.40
CA ASP A 130 -15.26 0.13 10.90
C ASP A 130 -15.79 -1.31 10.75
N GLN A 131 -17.07 -1.52 11.08
CA GLN A 131 -17.75 -2.80 10.90
C GLN A 131 -17.77 -3.23 9.43
N ALA A 132 -18.07 -2.33 8.49
CA ALA A 132 -18.05 -2.65 7.07
C ALA A 132 -16.66 -3.08 6.56
N LEU A 133 -15.58 -2.46 7.06
CA LEU A 133 -14.21 -2.88 6.73
C LEU A 133 -13.88 -4.27 7.28
N ASN A 134 -14.35 -4.59 8.49
CA ASN A 134 -14.21 -5.91 9.08
C ASN A 134 -14.99 -6.98 8.30
N GLU A 135 -16.20 -6.66 7.82
CA GLU A 135 -17.00 -7.56 7.00
C GLU A 135 -16.31 -7.89 5.67
N LEU A 136 -15.75 -6.89 4.98
CA LEU A 136 -14.95 -7.12 3.76
C LEU A 136 -13.79 -8.10 4.00
N ARG A 137 -13.12 -7.98 5.14
CA ARG A 137 -12.04 -8.87 5.55
C ARG A 137 -12.55 -10.30 5.80
N GLU A 138 -13.62 -10.45 6.56
CA GLU A 138 -14.16 -11.76 6.97
C GLU A 138 -14.76 -12.55 5.79
N ILE A 139 -15.30 -11.88 4.77
CA ILE A 139 -15.75 -12.54 3.53
C ILE A 139 -14.59 -13.30 2.89
N VAL A 140 -13.42 -12.67 2.75
CA VAL A 140 -12.24 -13.30 2.13
C VAL A 140 -11.69 -14.41 3.02
N VAL A 141 -11.62 -14.20 4.33
CA VAL A 141 -11.17 -15.23 5.29
C VAL A 141 -12.08 -16.47 5.25
N SER A 142 -13.39 -16.27 5.14
CA SER A 142 -14.37 -17.37 5.11
C SER A 142 -14.26 -18.19 3.83
N ASN A 143 -14.13 -17.54 2.67
CA ASN A 143 -13.94 -18.21 1.39
C ASN A 143 -12.67 -19.09 1.38
N ARG A 144 -11.59 -18.62 2.00
CA ARG A 144 -10.35 -19.42 2.13
C ARG A 144 -10.53 -20.68 2.99
N LYS A 145 -11.38 -20.62 4.03
CA LYS A 145 -11.68 -21.79 4.88
C LYS A 145 -12.53 -22.82 4.15
N THR A 146 -13.47 -22.38 3.31
CA THR A 146 -14.31 -23.28 2.50
C THR A 146 -13.47 -24.00 1.43
N ASP A 147 -12.57 -23.31 0.74
CA ASP A 147 -11.73 -23.90 -0.31
C ASP A 147 -10.77 -24.96 0.24
N LYS A 148 -10.18 -24.71 1.42
CA LYS A 148 -9.33 -25.69 2.11
C LYS A 148 -10.11 -26.95 2.54
N LYS A 149 -11.37 -26.80 2.96
CA LYS A 149 -12.22 -27.95 3.32
C LYS A 149 -12.62 -28.76 2.08
N SER A 150 -13.01 -28.12 0.98
CA SER A 150 -13.36 -28.80 -0.27
C SER A 150 -12.17 -29.56 -0.88
N SER A 151 -10.98 -28.97 -0.84
CA SER A 151 -9.74 -29.61 -1.32
C SER A 151 -9.34 -30.84 -0.50
N ALA A 152 -9.58 -30.81 0.82
CA ALA A 152 -9.29 -31.93 1.72
C ALA A 152 -10.28 -33.10 1.58
N VAL A 153 -11.49 -32.86 1.10
CA VAL A 153 -12.51 -33.90 0.83
C VAL A 153 -12.25 -34.59 -0.51
N LEU A 154 -11.76 -33.87 -1.53
CA LEU A 154 -11.42 -34.43 -2.85
C LEU A 154 -10.12 -35.25 -2.88
N ALA A 155 -9.25 -35.09 -1.88
CA ALA A 155 -7.99 -35.82 -1.76
C ALA A 155 -8.09 -37.12 -0.93
N ARG A 156 -9.31 -37.55 -0.59
CA ARG A 156 -9.63 -38.81 0.10
C ARG A 156 -10.40 -39.73 -0.82
#